data_AF-A0A3M1SH22-F1
#
_entry.id   AF-A0A3M1SH22-F1
#
_cell.length_a   1.000
_cell.length_b   1.000
_cell.length_c   1.000
_cell.angle_alpha   90.00
_cell.angle_beta   90.00
_cell.angle_gamma   90.00
#
_symmetry.space_group_name_H-M   'P 1'
#
loop_
_entity.id
_entity.type
_entity.pdbx_description
1 polymer ?
#
loop_
_entity_poly.entity_id
_entity_poly.type
_entity_poly.pdbx_seq_one_letter_code
_entity_poly.pdbx_strand_id
1 'polypeptide(L)'
;MKERPPLSHDLLVQIGFSLLLFTLILLYYSLDLTFLGIPFTTLLFLSPFILRQKIHYRFTASDLGEAVLFSTVVLLPFCFLILVLGGAFRIPETRKILFYLFLVAIPEEVYFRGVFQGGIGNNLQAVLYSSLLFVFLHSPRFIITGDISALLTFFPSLLMGYLYMKKKNLLHPILFHFLSDIMFISIKAQEITL
;
A
#
# COMPACT_ATOMS: atom_id res chain seq x y z
N MET A 1 7.05 36.10 14.80
CA MET A 1 6.96 34.79 14.10
C MET A 1 7.76 33.79 14.92
N LYS A 2 7.14 32.71 15.42
CA LYS A 2 7.87 31.62 16.09
C LYS A 2 8.61 30.84 15.00
N GLU A 3 9.93 30.82 15.03
CA GLU A 3 10.72 29.99 14.12
C GLU A 3 10.26 28.54 14.25
N ARG A 4 9.96 27.89 13.11
CA ARG A 4 9.64 26.46 13.12
C ARG A 4 10.92 25.71 13.48
N PRO A 5 10.87 24.73 14.40
CA PRO A 5 12.04 23.92 14.70
C PRO A 5 12.50 23.19 13.42
N PRO A 6 13.82 22.98 13.26
CA PRO A 6 14.35 22.21 12.14
C PRO A 6 13.73 20.80 12.11
N LEU A 7 13.60 20.23 10.91
CA LEU A 7 13.15 18.85 10.73
C LEU A 7 14.06 17.92 11.54
N SER A 8 13.48 16.93 12.22
CA SER A 8 14.27 15.94 12.95
C SER A 8 15.14 15.14 11.98
N HIS A 9 16.33 14.75 12.43
CA HIS A 9 17.25 13.90 11.65
C HIS A 9 16.54 12.65 11.10
N ASP A 10 15.72 12.00 11.92
CA ASP A 10 14.98 10.80 11.53
C ASP A 10 14.01 11.05 10.38
N LEU A 11 13.35 12.21 10.36
CA LEU A 11 12.45 12.60 9.28
C LEU A 11 13.24 12.88 7.98
N LEU A 12 14.42 13.50 8.07
CA LEU A 12 15.29 13.69 6.91
C LEU A 12 15.75 12.35 6.30
N VAL A 13 16.11 11.38 7.15
CA VAL A 13 16.49 10.04 6.69
C VAL A 13 15.32 9.33 6.01
N GLN A 14 14.10 9.43 6.56
CA GLN A 14 12.89 8.87 5.92
C GLN A 14 12.56 9.52 4.58
N ILE A 15 12.73 10.85 4.47
CA ILE A 15 12.56 11.57 3.20
C ILE A 15 13.60 11.07 2.19
N GLY A 16 14.88 10.99 2.58
CA GLY A 16 15.95 10.48 1.72
C GLY A 16 15.68 9.06 1.23
N PHE A 17 15.21 8.18 2.12
CA PHE A 17 14.81 6.82 1.76
C PHE A 17 13.63 6.79 0.78
N SER A 18 12.63 7.65 1.00
CA SER A 18 11.49 7.79 0.09
C SER A 18 11.90 8.27 -1.31
N LEU A 19 12.85 9.20 -1.39
CA LEU A 19 13.38 9.69 -2.67
C LEU A 19 14.19 8.62 -3.42
N LEU A 20 14.94 7.78 -2.70
CA LEU A 20 15.59 6.61 -3.28
C LEU A 20 14.56 5.65 -3.87
N LEU A 21 13.52 5.31 -3.11
CA LEU A 21 12.43 4.45 -3.61
C LEU A 21 11.76 5.03 -4.85
N PHE A 22 11.42 6.32 -4.82
CA PHE A 22 10.83 7.02 -5.97
C PHE A 22 11.73 6.92 -7.21
N THR A 23 13.03 7.14 -7.03
CA THR A 23 14.01 7.07 -8.12
C THR A 23 14.08 5.65 -8.70
N LEU A 24 14.08 4.62 -7.86
CA LEU A 24 14.08 3.23 -8.31
C LEU A 24 12.79 2.88 -9.08
N ILE A 25 11.62 3.31 -8.60
CA ILE A 25 10.35 3.09 -9.29
C ILE A 25 10.32 3.84 -10.63
N LEU A 26 10.80 5.08 -10.65
CA LEU A 26 10.88 5.87 -11.87
C LEU A 26 11.78 5.20 -12.92
N LEU A 27 12.95 4.69 -12.52
CA LEU A 27 13.84 3.93 -13.39
C LEU A 27 13.22 2.60 -13.85
N TYR A 28 12.54 1.88 -12.95
CA TYR A 28 11.80 0.66 -13.28
C TYR A 28 10.83 0.89 -14.44
N TYR A 29 10.01 1.95 -14.39
CA TYR A 29 9.05 2.24 -15.46
C TYR A 29 9.70 2.87 -16.70
N SER A 30 10.65 3.79 -16.52
CA SER A 30 11.21 4.56 -17.64
C SER A 30 12.14 3.73 -18.53
N LEU A 31 12.80 2.73 -17.95
CA LEU A 31 13.80 1.90 -18.62
C LEU A 31 13.38 0.41 -18.72
N ASP A 32 12.14 0.09 -18.34
CA ASP A 32 11.59 -1.27 -18.30
C ASP A 32 12.49 -2.27 -17.51
N LEU A 33 13.09 -1.81 -16.41
CA LEU A 33 14.04 -2.58 -15.61
C LEU A 33 13.30 -3.47 -14.62
N THR A 34 12.59 -4.48 -15.14
CA THR A 34 11.75 -5.39 -14.34
C THR A 34 12.50 -6.06 -13.17
N PHE A 35 13.81 -6.29 -13.33
CA PHE A 35 14.66 -6.84 -12.26
C PHE A 35 14.76 -5.94 -11.02
N LEU A 36 14.46 -4.64 -11.11
CA LEU A 36 14.43 -3.72 -9.96
C LEU A 36 13.24 -3.96 -9.02
N GLY A 37 12.23 -4.73 -9.43
CA GLY A 37 11.08 -5.04 -8.57
C GLY A 37 11.46 -5.79 -7.29
N ILE A 38 12.40 -6.73 -7.37
CA ILE A 38 12.88 -7.50 -6.21
C ILE A 38 13.67 -6.60 -5.23
N PRO A 39 14.69 -5.83 -5.67
CA PRO A 39 15.37 -4.86 -4.82
C PRO A 39 14.41 -3.87 -4.15
N PHE A 40 13.48 -3.29 -4.90
CA PHE A 40 12.48 -2.35 -4.36
C PHE A 40 11.68 -2.96 -3.21
N THR A 41 11.10 -4.13 -3.47
CA THR A 41 10.31 -4.89 -2.49
C THR A 41 11.13 -5.24 -1.25
N THR A 42 12.38 -5.65 -1.47
CA THR A 42 13.32 -5.99 -0.39
C THR A 42 13.64 -4.77 0.48
N LEU A 43 13.86 -3.61 -0.12
CA LEU A 43 14.11 -2.36 0.60
C LEU A 43 12.90 -1.96 1.47
N LEU A 44 11.69 -2.05 0.94
CA LEU A 44 10.47 -1.78 1.71
C LEU A 44 10.35 -2.70 2.92
N PHE A 45 10.53 -4.01 2.72
CA PHE A 45 10.44 -5.00 3.80
C PHE A 45 11.53 -4.82 4.87
N LEU A 46 12.77 -4.53 4.45
CA LEU A 46 13.90 -4.32 5.36
C LEU A 46 13.97 -2.92 5.96
N SER A 47 13.08 -2.01 5.55
CA SER A 47 13.05 -0.63 6.02
C SER A 47 13.00 -0.46 7.55
N PRO A 48 12.34 -1.32 8.36
CA PRO A 48 12.39 -1.20 9.82
C PRO A 48 13.80 -1.32 10.38
N PHE A 49 14.63 -2.18 9.78
CA PHE A 49 16.01 -2.42 10.21
C PHE A 49 16.94 -1.31 9.72
N ILE A 50 16.79 -0.91 8.46
CA ILE A 50 17.57 0.17 7.83
C ILE A 50 17.35 1.49 8.57
N LEU A 51 16.09 1.79 8.91
CA LEU A 51 15.67 3.04 9.53
C LEU A 51 15.57 2.96 11.06
N ARG A 52 15.92 1.80 11.64
CA ARG A 52 15.89 1.53 13.10
C ARG A 52 14.55 1.86 13.76
N GLN A 53 13.45 1.61 13.04
CA GLN A 53 12.09 1.86 13.51
C GLN A 53 11.46 0.58 14.06
N LYS A 54 10.72 0.71 15.16
CA LYS A 54 9.93 -0.40 15.71
C LYS A 54 8.58 -0.45 15.01
N ILE A 55 8.25 -1.62 14.47
CA ILE A 55 6.93 -1.88 13.89
C ILE A 55 6.06 -2.65 14.87
N HIS A 56 4.75 -2.41 14.81
CA HIS A 56 3.78 -3.13 15.64
C HIS A 56 3.01 -4.14 14.80
N TYR A 57 3.23 -5.42 15.09
CA TYR A 57 2.54 -6.54 14.46
C TYR A 57 2.09 -7.51 15.54
N ARG A 58 0.84 -7.97 15.45
CA ARG A 58 0.27 -8.99 16.32
C ARG A 58 -0.63 -9.90 15.50
N PHE A 59 -0.42 -11.20 15.62
CA PHE A 59 -1.22 -12.22 14.97
C PHE A 59 -2.02 -12.99 16.01
N THR A 60 -3.33 -12.72 16.10
CA THR A 60 -4.28 -13.51 16.89
C THR A 60 -5.48 -13.87 16.01
N ALA A 61 -6.21 -14.94 16.37
CA ALA A 61 -7.43 -15.31 15.66
C ALA A 61 -8.49 -14.20 15.67
N SER A 62 -8.56 -13.41 16.76
CA SER A 62 -9.46 -12.24 16.85
C SER A 62 -9.04 -11.16 15.87
N ASP A 63 -7.76 -10.76 15.88
CA ASP A 63 -7.24 -9.73 14.97
C ASP A 63 -7.41 -10.16 13.50
N LEU A 64 -7.18 -11.44 13.19
CA LEU A 64 -7.37 -12.01 11.85
C LEU A 64 -8.86 -11.95 11.45
N GLY A 65 -9.76 -12.41 12.31
CA GLY A 65 -11.20 -12.39 12.06
C GLY A 65 -11.73 -10.97 11.85
N GLU A 66 -11.30 -10.02 12.69
CA GLU A 66 -11.65 -8.60 12.57
C GLU A 66 -11.15 -7.99 11.26
N ALA A 67 -9.92 -8.26 10.86
CA ALA A 67 -9.34 -7.75 9.63
C ALA A 67 -10.02 -8.32 8.38
N VAL A 68 -10.33 -9.62 8.37
CA VAL A 68 -11.08 -10.27 7.28
C VAL A 68 -12.51 -9.75 7.21
N LEU A 69 -13.20 -9.63 8.36
CA LEU A 69 -14.56 -9.10 8.42
C LEU A 69 -14.62 -7.67 7.90
N PHE A 70 -13.73 -6.79 8.39
CA PHE A 70 -13.66 -5.41 7.93
C PHE A 70 -13.44 -5.32 6.42
N SER A 71 -12.44 -6.04 5.92
CA SER A 71 -12.12 -6.07 4.49
C SER A 71 -13.31 -6.55 3.66
N THR A 72 -14.00 -7.62 4.11
CA THR A 72 -15.18 -8.14 3.43
C THR A 72 -16.30 -7.11 3.37
N VAL A 73 -16.62 -6.46 4.50
CA VAL A 73 -17.68 -5.44 4.57
C VAL A 73 -17.38 -4.26 3.64
N VAL A 74 -16.13 -3.83 3.56
CA VAL A 74 -15.74 -2.71 2.69
C VAL A 74 -15.72 -3.10 1.22
N LEU A 75 -15.21 -4.29 0.88
CA LEU A 75 -14.99 -4.71 -0.50
C LEU A 75 -16.25 -5.29 -1.16
N LEU A 76 -17.16 -5.89 -0.38
CA LEU A 76 -18.36 -6.53 -0.90
C LEU A 76 -19.26 -5.60 -1.75
N PRO A 77 -19.52 -4.34 -1.37
CA PRO A 77 -20.28 -3.41 -2.21
C PRO A 77 -19.63 -3.17 -3.59
N PHE A 78 -18.30 -3.08 -3.66
CA PHE A 78 -17.59 -2.90 -4.93
C PHE A 78 -17.68 -4.15 -5.80
N CYS A 79 -17.49 -5.32 -5.18
CA CYS A 79 -17.66 -6.60 -5.87
C CYS A 79 -19.09 -6.75 -6.43
N PHE A 80 -20.11 -6.46 -5.61
CA PHE A 80 -21.51 -6.51 -6.03
C PHE A 80 -21.81 -5.53 -7.18
N LEU A 81 -21.36 -4.27 -7.06
CA LEU A 81 -21.54 -3.27 -8.12
C LEU A 81 -20.95 -3.74 -9.44
N ILE A 82 -19.74 -4.30 -9.42
CA ILE A 82 -19.04 -4.76 -10.62
C ILE A 82 -19.77 -5.94 -11.26
N LEU A 83 -20.26 -6.89 -10.46
CA LEU A 83 -21.05 -8.02 -10.98
C LEU A 83 -22.37 -7.53 -11.61
N VAL A 84 -23.05 -6.55 -11.01
CA VAL A 84 -24.28 -5.96 -11.55
C VAL A 84 -24.02 -5.19 -12.86
N LEU A 85 -22.84 -4.58 -13.00
CA LEU A 85 -22.40 -3.90 -14.23
C LEU A 85 -21.90 -4.86 -15.32
N GLY A 86 -22.07 -6.18 -15.16
CA GLY A 86 -21.68 -7.19 -16.15
C GLY A 86 -20.22 -7.65 -16.04
N GLY A 87 -19.51 -7.27 -14.98
CA GLY A 87 -18.18 -7.79 -14.68
C GLY A 87 -18.21 -9.28 -14.34
N ALA A 88 -17.10 -9.97 -14.62
CA ALA A 88 -16.93 -11.37 -14.25
C ALA A 88 -15.83 -11.53 -13.19
N PHE A 89 -16.07 -12.39 -12.22
CA PHE A 89 -15.09 -12.75 -11.20
C PHE A 89 -14.35 -14.02 -11.61
N ARG A 90 -13.01 -13.98 -11.59
CA ARG A 90 -12.16 -15.15 -11.79
C ARG A 90 -11.15 -15.25 -10.66
N ILE A 91 -11.07 -16.43 -10.05
CA ILE A 91 -10.09 -16.68 -9.00
C ILE A 91 -8.68 -16.56 -9.60
N PRO A 92 -7.81 -15.71 -9.04
CA PRO A 92 -6.45 -15.56 -9.53
C PRO A 92 -5.65 -16.83 -9.26
N GLU A 93 -4.64 -17.06 -10.09
CA GLU A 93 -3.73 -18.19 -9.89
C GLU A 93 -2.97 -18.07 -8.56
N THR A 94 -2.67 -19.21 -7.91
CA THR A 94 -1.97 -19.25 -6.62
C THR A 94 -0.67 -18.44 -6.62
N ARG A 95 0.10 -18.46 -7.73
CA ARG A 95 1.33 -17.66 -7.85
C ARG A 95 1.07 -16.16 -7.70
N LYS A 96 -0.04 -15.64 -8.26
CA LYS A 96 -0.42 -14.23 -8.15
C LYS A 96 -0.87 -13.92 -6.72
N ILE A 97 -1.61 -14.82 -6.09
CA ILE A 97 -2.04 -14.67 -4.69
C ILE A 97 -0.82 -14.51 -3.78
N LEU A 98 0.18 -15.40 -3.91
CA LEU A 98 1.41 -15.33 -3.13
C LEU A 98 2.23 -14.07 -3.44
N PHE A 99 2.30 -13.68 -4.72
CA PHE A 99 2.97 -12.45 -5.14
C PHE A 99 2.37 -11.22 -4.45
N TYR A 100 1.04 -11.04 -4.52
CA TYR A 100 0.40 -9.87 -3.91
C TYR A 100 0.50 -9.85 -2.38
N LEU A 101 0.49 -11.02 -1.72
CA LEU A 101 0.69 -11.06 -0.28
C LEU A 101 2.13 -10.70 0.13
N PHE A 102 3.11 -11.43 -0.42
CA PHE A 102 4.49 -11.40 0.08
C PHE A 102 5.38 -10.34 -0.58
N LEU A 103 5.09 -9.96 -1.82
CA LEU A 103 5.90 -9.02 -2.59
C LEU A 103 5.24 -7.65 -2.77
N VAL A 104 3.96 -7.50 -2.42
CA VAL A 104 3.24 -6.22 -2.51
C VAL A 104 2.74 -5.78 -1.14
N ALA A 105 1.67 -6.41 -0.63
CA ALA A 105 0.96 -5.95 0.56
C ALA A 105 1.82 -5.92 1.83
N ILE A 106 2.56 -6.99 2.14
CA ILE A 106 3.42 -7.02 3.33
C ILE A 106 4.54 -5.96 3.25
N PRO A 107 5.39 -5.94 2.22
CA PRO A 107 6.47 -4.96 2.10
C PRO A 107 5.98 -3.52 2.14
N GLU A 108 4.93 -3.20 1.38
CA GLU A 108 4.39 -1.85 1.32
C GLU A 108 3.83 -1.40 2.67
N GLU A 109 2.97 -2.19 3.32
CA GLU A 109 2.40 -1.78 4.60
C GLU A 109 3.44 -1.74 5.73
N VAL A 110 4.47 -2.60 5.69
CA VAL A 110 5.62 -2.52 6.61
C VAL A 110 6.28 -1.15 6.50
N TYR A 111 6.55 -0.67 5.28
CA TYR A 111 7.15 0.65 5.08
C TYR A 111 6.17 1.79 5.40
N PHE A 112 5.05 1.87 4.69
CA PHE A 112 4.17 3.03 4.76
C PHE A 112 3.49 3.21 6.11
N ARG A 113 3.09 2.12 6.77
CA ARG A 113 2.40 2.16 8.07
C ARG A 113 3.33 1.92 9.22
N GLY A 114 4.13 0.85 9.11
CA GLY A 114 5.02 0.43 10.18
C GLY A 114 6.10 1.46 10.44
N VAL A 115 6.75 1.94 9.37
CA VAL A 115 7.92 2.79 9.46
C VAL A 115 7.58 4.27 9.27
N PHE A 116 6.99 4.65 8.13
CA PHE A 116 6.76 6.05 7.80
C PHE A 116 5.65 6.67 8.67
N GLN A 117 4.43 6.14 8.61
CA GLN A 117 3.33 6.61 9.47
C GLN A 117 3.70 6.44 10.94
N GLY A 118 4.12 5.24 11.36
CA GLY A 118 4.53 4.97 12.74
C GLY A 118 5.61 5.90 13.27
N GLY A 119 6.58 6.27 12.44
CA GLY A 119 7.70 7.16 12.80
C GLY A 119 7.32 8.63 12.90
N ILE A 120 6.38 9.12 12.08
CA ILE A 120 5.90 10.52 12.15
C ILE A 120 4.70 10.70 13.11
N GLY A 121 4.06 9.59 13.52
CA GLY A 121 3.05 9.56 14.57
C GLY A 121 1.81 8.73 14.22
N ASN A 122 0.98 8.41 15.21
CA ASN A 122 -0.22 7.61 15.01
C ASN A 122 -1.50 8.45 15.07
N ASN A 123 -1.61 9.44 14.18
CA ASN A 123 -2.71 10.41 14.13
C ASN A 123 -3.18 10.67 12.68
N LEU A 124 -4.24 11.46 12.50
CA LEU A 124 -4.81 11.73 11.18
C LEU A 124 -3.85 12.45 10.22
N GLN A 125 -2.96 13.30 10.72
CA GLN A 125 -1.96 13.97 9.87
C GLN A 125 -0.96 12.95 9.30
N ALA A 126 -0.52 12.00 10.13
CA ALA A 126 0.36 10.93 9.68
C ALA A 126 -0.31 10.00 8.67
N VAL A 127 -1.62 9.71 8.84
CA VAL A 127 -2.41 8.98 7.84
C VAL A 127 -2.42 9.72 6.51
N LEU A 128 -2.69 11.03 6.53
CA LEU A 128 -2.72 11.86 5.33
C LEU A 128 -1.34 11.90 4.64
N TYR A 129 -0.27 12.17 5.39
CA TYR A 129 1.08 12.25 4.83
C TYR A 129 1.57 10.91 4.28
N SER A 130 1.31 9.81 4.99
CA SER A 130 1.64 8.48 4.50
C SER A 130 0.86 8.15 3.21
N SER A 131 -0.41 8.55 3.13
CA SER A 131 -1.24 8.32 1.93
C SER A 131 -0.82 9.19 0.74
N LEU A 132 -0.41 10.43 0.99
CA LEU A 132 0.18 11.31 -0.04
C LEU A 132 1.52 10.75 -0.54
N LEU A 133 2.36 10.24 0.35
CA LEU A 133 3.60 9.59 -0.06
C LEU A 133 3.33 8.30 -0.85
N PHE A 134 2.33 7.53 -0.45
CA PHE A 134 1.92 6.31 -1.15
C PHE A 134 1.57 6.60 -2.60
N VAL A 135 0.68 7.56 -2.85
CA VAL A 135 0.30 7.94 -4.22
C VAL A 135 1.44 8.59 -4.98
N PHE A 136 2.30 9.37 -4.31
CA PHE A 136 3.51 9.94 -4.92
C PHE A 136 4.47 8.85 -5.40
N LEU A 137 4.72 7.80 -4.61
CA LEU A 137 5.56 6.67 -5.05
C LEU A 137 4.93 5.86 -6.19
N HIS A 138 3.60 5.89 -6.33
CA HIS A 138 2.90 5.28 -7.46
C HIS A 138 2.82 6.18 -8.70
N SER A 139 3.07 7.49 -8.58
CA SER A 139 2.90 8.44 -9.69
C SER A 139 3.78 8.17 -10.91
N PRO A 140 5.00 7.57 -10.83
CA PRO A 140 5.75 7.21 -12.03
C PRO A 140 4.99 6.24 -12.94
N ARG A 141 4.19 5.31 -12.37
CA ARG A 141 3.32 4.42 -13.17
C ARG A 141 2.35 5.24 -14.00
N PHE A 142 1.68 6.22 -13.40
CA PHE A 142 0.77 7.12 -14.11
C PHE A 142 1.50 7.94 -15.17
N ILE A 143 2.61 8.58 -14.81
CA ILE A 143 3.35 9.49 -15.69
C ILE A 143 3.87 8.76 -16.94
N ILE A 144 4.35 7.51 -16.77
CA ILE A 144 4.98 6.75 -17.85
C ILE A 144 3.97 5.91 -18.64
N THR A 145 2.99 5.28 -17.98
CA THR A 145 2.04 4.34 -18.62
C THR A 145 0.65 4.91 -18.87
N GLY A 146 0.34 6.09 -18.31
CA GLY A 146 -0.99 6.69 -18.36
C GLY A 146 -2.02 6.07 -17.41
N ASP A 147 -1.61 5.14 -16.56
CA ASP A 147 -2.52 4.40 -15.69
C ASP A 147 -3.04 5.24 -14.51
N ILE A 148 -4.27 5.75 -14.66
CA ILE A 148 -4.97 6.55 -13.66
C ILE A 148 -5.21 5.77 -12.35
N SER A 149 -5.28 4.43 -12.40
CA SER A 149 -5.51 3.63 -11.19
C SER A 149 -4.40 3.84 -10.16
N ALA A 150 -3.19 4.18 -10.60
CA ALA A 150 -2.07 4.51 -9.74
C ALA A 150 -2.36 5.72 -8.83
N LEU A 151 -3.07 6.73 -9.34
CA LEU A 151 -3.46 7.91 -8.55
C LEU A 151 -4.61 7.61 -7.59
N LEU A 152 -5.51 6.70 -7.99
CA LEU A 152 -6.64 6.29 -7.16
C LEU A 152 -6.23 5.50 -5.91
N THR A 153 -4.99 5.00 -5.86
CA THR A 153 -4.43 4.33 -4.68
C THR A 153 -4.42 5.21 -3.42
N PHE A 154 -4.55 6.54 -3.55
CA PHE A 154 -4.71 7.45 -2.43
C PHE A 154 -5.87 7.07 -1.49
N PHE A 155 -7.02 6.70 -2.05
CA PHE A 155 -8.23 6.39 -1.26
C PHE A 155 -8.12 5.11 -0.42
N PRO A 156 -7.74 3.94 -0.97
CA PRO A 156 -7.50 2.76 -0.14
C PRO A 156 -6.34 3.00 0.83
N SER A 157 -5.35 3.81 0.47
CA SER A 157 -4.24 4.17 1.36
C SER A 157 -4.70 4.93 2.61
N LEU A 158 -5.67 5.84 2.49
CA LEU A 158 -6.29 6.50 3.64
C LEU A 158 -6.94 5.49 4.60
N LEU A 159 -7.63 4.48 4.04
CA LEU A 159 -8.31 3.46 4.83
C LEU A 159 -7.32 2.55 5.56
N MET A 160 -6.25 2.13 4.88
CA MET A 160 -5.15 1.36 5.48
C MET A 160 -4.45 2.16 6.59
N GLY A 161 -4.17 3.44 6.34
CA GLY A 161 -3.61 4.33 7.35
C GLY A 161 -4.52 4.49 8.57
N TYR A 162 -5.83 4.64 8.36
CA TYR A 162 -6.81 4.70 9.44
C TYR A 162 -6.90 3.39 10.23
N LEU A 163 -6.91 2.24 9.55
CA LEU A 163 -6.89 0.93 10.20
C LEU A 163 -5.66 0.77 11.10
N TYR A 164 -4.48 1.10 10.60
CA TYR A 164 -3.27 1.10 11.40
C TYR A 164 -3.38 2.08 12.58
N MET A 165 -3.92 3.27 12.35
CA MET A 165 -4.12 4.26 13.41
C MET A 165 -5.00 3.73 14.54
N LYS A 166 -6.10 3.07 14.21
CA LYS A 166 -7.05 2.55 15.21
C LYS A 166 -6.58 1.29 15.91
N LYS A 167 -5.92 0.38 15.19
CA LYS A 167 -5.56 -0.95 15.71
C LYS A 167 -4.12 -1.02 16.22
N LYS A 168 -3.25 -0.11 15.77
CA LYS A 168 -1.80 -0.12 15.99
C LYS A 168 -1.21 -1.52 15.73
N ASN A 169 -1.67 -2.16 14.66
CA ASN A 169 -1.31 -3.51 14.28
C ASN A 169 -1.30 -3.60 12.75
N LEU A 170 -0.14 -3.94 12.18
CA LEU A 170 0.07 -4.09 10.74
C LEU A 170 -0.77 -5.18 10.08
N LEU A 171 -1.25 -6.19 10.82
CA LEU A 171 -2.08 -7.26 10.25
C LEU A 171 -3.33 -6.73 9.53
N HIS A 172 -3.97 -5.70 10.09
CA HIS A 172 -5.21 -5.14 9.56
C HIS A 172 -5.02 -4.46 8.19
N PRO A 173 -4.13 -3.46 8.05
CA PRO A 173 -3.88 -2.88 6.74
C PRO A 173 -3.30 -3.88 5.74
N ILE A 174 -2.42 -4.82 6.15
CA ILE A 174 -1.88 -5.86 5.26
C ILE A 174 -3.00 -6.70 4.64
N LEU A 175 -3.92 -7.20 5.46
CA LEU A 175 -5.02 -8.03 4.95
C LEU A 175 -6.00 -7.23 4.10
N PHE A 176 -6.28 -5.98 4.46
CA PHE A 176 -7.11 -5.10 3.63
C PHE A 176 -6.47 -4.83 2.27
N HIS A 177 -5.17 -4.48 2.24
CA HIS A 177 -4.40 -4.25 1.03
C HIS A 177 -4.45 -5.50 0.13
N PHE A 178 -4.02 -6.64 0.70
CA PHE A 178 -3.97 -7.92 -0.01
C PHE A 178 -5.34 -8.30 -0.59
N LEU A 179 -6.41 -8.26 0.20
CA LEU A 179 -7.75 -8.63 -0.28
C LEU A 179 -8.28 -7.65 -1.33
N SER A 180 -7.93 -6.36 -1.23
CA SER A 180 -8.27 -5.35 -2.24
C SER A 180 -7.59 -5.66 -3.57
N ASP A 181 -6.31 -6.00 -3.55
CA ASP A 181 -5.57 -6.39 -4.75
C ASP A 181 -6.11 -7.67 -5.37
N ILE A 182 -6.38 -8.69 -4.55
CA ILE A 182 -6.99 -9.94 -5.03
C ILE A 182 -8.34 -9.64 -5.69
N MET A 183 -9.19 -8.83 -5.05
CA MET A 183 -10.47 -8.45 -5.66
C MET A 183 -10.23 -7.75 -7.01
N PHE A 184 -9.35 -6.75 -7.05
CA PHE A 184 -9.08 -5.97 -8.25
C PHE A 184 -8.60 -6.83 -9.43
N ILE A 185 -7.63 -7.73 -9.21
CA ILE A 185 -7.12 -8.60 -10.29
C ILE A 185 -8.06 -9.74 -10.65
N SER A 186 -9.01 -10.09 -9.77
CA SER A 186 -10.02 -11.12 -10.03
C SER A 186 -11.11 -10.62 -10.97
N ILE A 187 -11.29 -9.31 -11.04
CA ILE A 187 -12.30 -8.67 -11.86
C ILE A 187 -11.79 -8.56 -13.29
N LYS A 188 -12.56 -9.11 -14.24
CA LYS A 188 -12.44 -8.76 -15.66
C LYS A 188 -13.66 -7.95 -16.06
N ALA A 189 -13.44 -6.77 -16.62
CA ALA A 189 -14.44 -6.12 -17.44
C ALA A 189 -14.71 -7.02 -18.66
N GLN A 190 -15.98 -7.32 -18.95
CA GLN A 190 -16.32 -7.81 -20.28
C GLN A 190 -16.08 -6.65 -21.25
N GLU A 191 -15.46 -6.94 -22.40
CA GLU A 191 -15.50 -6.00 -23.51
C GLU A 191 -16.97 -5.82 -23.87
N ILE A 192 -17.51 -4.64 -23.58
CA ILE A 192 -18.82 -4.25 -24.08
C ILE A 192 -18.63 -4.14 -25.59
N THR A 193 -19.02 -5.19 -26.31
CA THR A 193 -19.18 -5.15 -27.76
C THR A 193 -20.42 -4.28 -27.99
N LEU A 194 -20.20 -2.98 -28.19
CA LEU A 194 -21.20 -2.04 -28.72
C LEU A 194 -21.33 -2.24 -30.23
#